data_AF-A0A7W1Q078-F1
#
_entry.id   AF-A0A7W1Q078-F1
#
_cell.length_a   1.000
_cell.length_b   1.000
_cell.length_c   1.000
_cell.angle_alpha   90.00
_cell.angle_beta   90.00
_cell.angle_gamma   90.00
#
_symmetry.space_group_name_H-M   'P 1'
#
loop_
_entity.id
_entity.type
_entity.pdbx_description
1 polymer ?
#
loop_
_entity_poly.entity_id
_entity_poly.type
_entity_poly.pdbx_seq_one_letter_code
_entity_poly.pdbx_strand_id
1 'polypeptide(L)'
;MPHFLISGIAALGSDVMSALMAEGSTAVRVDDIAGVAGVCAEAGPGAFAGYIQLPATFTVTGSTAVDRVHRFFGEGVLARFPAVEAALPTLADGARITFVMGVLPPEVWTGDDVTARAALVRVLGRAACADGPPELSVSVLASGVSAREIALTALGRNPELELLAEGPDGGSYADWRVELLGMISAEM
;
A
#
# COMPACT_ATOMS: atom_id res chain seq x y z
N MET A 1 -22.75 -0.99 5.43
CA MET A 1 -22.04 -2.05 4.68
C MET A 1 -20.66 -1.50 4.35
N PRO A 2 -19.55 -2.17 4.70
CA PRO A 2 -18.21 -1.67 4.41
C PRO A 2 -18.00 -1.53 2.91
N HIS A 3 -17.47 -0.39 2.49
CA HIS A 3 -17.15 -0.09 1.10
C HIS A 3 -15.63 0.13 0.96
N PHE A 4 -14.98 -0.55 0.03
CA PHE A 4 -13.53 -0.52 -0.11
C PHE A 4 -13.08 0.11 -1.42
N LEU A 5 -11.98 0.86 -1.37
CA LEU A 5 -11.20 1.21 -2.55
C LEU A 5 -10.18 0.10 -2.81
N ILE A 6 -10.02 -0.31 -4.07
CA ILE A 6 -8.99 -1.26 -4.49
C ILE A 6 -8.23 -0.66 -5.67
N SER A 7 -6.90 -0.67 -5.60
CA SER A 7 -6.06 -0.30 -6.76
C SER A 7 -5.00 -1.35 -7.06
N GLY A 8 -4.60 -1.46 -8.33
CA GLY A 8 -3.51 -2.32 -8.79
C GLY A 8 -3.98 -3.40 -9.77
N ILE A 9 -3.23 -4.50 -9.85
CA ILE A 9 -3.39 -5.51 -10.90
C ILE A 9 -4.82 -6.05 -11.02
N ALA A 10 -5.38 -5.92 -12.23
CA ALA A 10 -6.79 -6.16 -12.51
C ALA A 10 -7.28 -7.57 -12.13
N ALA A 11 -6.50 -8.60 -12.42
CA ALA A 11 -6.86 -10.00 -12.16
C ALA A 11 -7.04 -10.26 -10.66
N LEU A 12 -6.05 -9.92 -9.85
CA LEU A 12 -6.14 -10.07 -8.39
C LEU A 12 -7.21 -9.13 -7.80
N GLY A 13 -7.39 -7.94 -8.38
CA GLY A 13 -8.45 -7.00 -8.00
C GLY A 13 -9.84 -7.64 -8.09
N SER A 14 -10.15 -8.31 -9.19
CA SER A 14 -11.44 -9.00 -9.37
C SER A 14 -11.67 -10.12 -8.37
N ASP A 15 -10.61 -10.88 -8.04
CA ASP A 15 -10.69 -11.96 -7.05
C ASP A 15 -10.90 -11.41 -5.63
N VAL A 16 -10.20 -10.33 -5.27
CA VAL A 16 -10.36 -9.67 -3.97
C VAL A 16 -11.74 -9.03 -3.83
N MET A 17 -12.26 -8.39 -4.88
CA MET A 17 -13.64 -7.89 -4.90
C MET A 17 -14.64 -9.01 -4.63
N SER A 18 -14.46 -10.16 -5.29
CA SER A 18 -15.32 -11.33 -5.11
C SER A 18 -15.28 -11.86 -3.68
N ALA A 19 -14.08 -11.90 -3.08
CA ALA A 19 -13.90 -12.29 -1.69
C ALA A 19 -14.55 -11.29 -0.70
N LEU A 20 -14.43 -9.98 -0.93
CA LEU A 20 -15.10 -8.96 -0.11
C LEU A 20 -16.62 -9.06 -0.20
N MET A 21 -17.16 -9.31 -1.39
CA MET A 21 -18.61 -9.51 -1.58
C MET A 21 -19.13 -10.75 -0.86
N ALA A 22 -18.36 -11.84 -0.86
CA ALA A 22 -18.70 -13.04 -0.10
C ALA A 22 -18.76 -12.78 1.42
N GLU A 23 -18.03 -11.78 1.90
CA GLU A 23 -18.02 -11.33 3.30
C GLU A 23 -19.00 -10.17 3.57
N GLY A 24 -19.89 -9.85 2.62
CA GLY A 24 -20.95 -8.85 2.77
C GLY A 24 -20.47 -7.40 2.64
N SER A 25 -19.40 -7.16 1.88
CA SER A 25 -18.85 -5.82 1.61
C SER A 25 -18.92 -5.47 0.12
N THR A 26 -18.73 -4.21 -0.22
CA THR A 26 -18.61 -3.76 -1.62
C THR A 26 -17.26 -3.11 -1.87
N ALA A 27 -16.89 -2.97 -3.14
CA ALA A 27 -15.65 -2.30 -3.51
C ALA A 27 -15.79 -1.53 -4.83
N VAL A 28 -15.00 -0.47 -4.96
CA VAL A 28 -14.68 0.18 -6.22
C VAL A 28 -13.23 -0.16 -6.58
N ARG A 29 -12.99 -0.43 -7.87
CA ARG A 29 -11.69 -0.88 -8.36
C ARG A 29 -11.11 0.13 -9.34
N VAL A 30 -9.83 0.39 -9.19
CA VAL A 30 -9.03 1.27 -10.05
C VAL A 30 -7.83 0.47 -10.56
N ASP A 31 -7.83 0.17 -11.87
CA ASP A 31 -6.78 -0.69 -12.45
C ASP A 31 -5.41 -0.01 -12.51
N ASP A 32 -5.39 1.30 -12.70
CA ASP A 32 -4.19 2.13 -12.67
C ASP A 32 -4.17 2.96 -11.38
N ILE A 33 -3.08 2.87 -10.64
CA ILE A 33 -2.89 3.60 -9.38
C ILE A 33 -2.97 5.13 -9.58
N ALA A 34 -2.63 5.62 -10.77
CA ALA A 34 -2.78 7.04 -11.12
C ALA A 34 -4.25 7.50 -11.14
N GLY A 35 -5.21 6.58 -11.34
CA GLY A 35 -6.64 6.88 -11.35
C GLY A 35 -7.26 7.06 -9.96
N VAL A 36 -6.54 6.70 -8.89
CA VAL A 36 -7.06 6.73 -7.51
C VAL A 36 -7.53 8.12 -7.11
N ALA A 37 -6.77 9.15 -7.44
CA ALA A 37 -7.11 10.53 -7.10
C ALA A 37 -8.46 10.98 -7.69
N GLY A 38 -8.78 10.57 -8.92
CA GLY A 38 -10.05 10.89 -9.55
C GLY A 38 -11.24 10.23 -8.83
N VAL A 39 -11.11 8.94 -8.53
CA VAL A 39 -12.16 8.19 -7.80
C VAL A 39 -12.37 8.75 -6.39
N CYS A 40 -11.29 9.11 -5.70
CA CYS A 40 -11.39 9.71 -4.37
C CYS A 40 -12.06 11.09 -4.40
N ALA A 41 -11.75 11.92 -5.40
CA ALA A 41 -12.40 13.23 -5.56
C ALA A 41 -13.92 13.11 -5.77
N GLU A 42 -14.38 12.07 -6.47
CA GLU A 42 -15.81 11.83 -6.71
C GLU A 42 -16.53 11.23 -5.49
N ALA A 43 -15.86 10.34 -4.74
CA ALA A 43 -16.47 9.64 -3.61
C ALA A 43 -16.73 10.55 -2.40
N GLY A 44 -15.83 11.50 -2.14
CA GLY A 44 -15.92 12.44 -1.02
C GLY A 44 -15.46 11.86 0.33
N PRO A 45 -15.52 12.67 1.42
CA PRO A 45 -14.95 12.30 2.71
C PRO A 45 -15.65 11.11 3.38
N GLY A 46 -14.88 10.23 4.00
CA GLY A 46 -15.40 9.07 4.74
C GLY A 46 -16.14 8.01 3.91
N ALA A 47 -16.00 8.04 2.59
CA ALA A 47 -16.68 7.13 1.67
C ALA A 47 -16.23 5.67 1.79
N PHE A 48 -14.98 5.42 2.20
CA PHE A 48 -14.39 4.08 2.24
C PHE A 48 -14.06 3.62 3.66
N ALA A 49 -14.45 2.39 3.97
CA ALA A 49 -14.06 1.67 5.18
C ALA A 49 -12.59 1.16 5.11
N GLY A 50 -11.97 1.20 3.94
CA GLY A 50 -10.57 0.85 3.79
C GLY A 50 -10.08 0.94 2.35
N TYR A 51 -8.76 0.86 2.20
CA TYR A 51 -8.07 0.93 0.92
C TYR A 51 -7.10 -0.25 0.76
N ILE A 52 -7.29 -1.04 -0.28
CA ILE A 52 -6.43 -2.18 -0.62
C ILE A 52 -5.55 -1.81 -1.82
N GLN A 53 -4.24 -1.70 -1.59
CA GLN A 53 -3.25 -1.48 -2.64
C GLN A 53 -2.59 -2.80 -3.05
N LEU A 54 -3.07 -3.36 -4.15
CA LEU A 54 -2.51 -4.53 -4.80
C LEU A 54 -1.21 -4.16 -5.56
N PRO A 55 -0.38 -5.14 -5.94
CA PRO A 55 0.77 -4.90 -6.78
C PRO A 55 0.35 -4.22 -8.09
N ALA A 56 1.12 -3.22 -8.54
CA ALA A 56 0.92 -2.64 -9.86
C ALA A 56 1.32 -3.64 -10.95
N THR A 57 0.65 -3.58 -12.10
CA THR A 57 1.12 -4.24 -13.32
C THR A 57 2.33 -3.45 -13.82
N PHE A 58 3.53 -3.98 -13.63
CA PHE A 58 4.75 -3.35 -14.14
C PHE A 58 5.27 -4.12 -15.35
N THR A 59 5.42 -3.43 -16.47
CA THR A 59 6.22 -3.93 -17.59
C THR A 59 7.64 -3.43 -17.41
N VAL A 60 8.61 -4.34 -17.32
CA VAL A 60 10.02 -3.96 -17.24
C VAL A 60 10.42 -3.26 -18.53
N THR A 61 10.55 -1.93 -18.47
CA THR A 61 10.99 -1.10 -19.59
C THR A 61 12.32 -0.43 -19.27
N GLY A 62 13.22 -0.38 -20.23
CA GLY A 62 14.46 0.40 -20.13
C GLY A 62 15.68 -0.23 -20.78
N SER A 63 16.53 0.63 -21.31
CA SER A 63 17.72 0.24 -22.08
C SER A 63 18.91 -0.15 -21.19
N THR A 64 18.89 0.23 -19.90
CA THR A 64 19.95 -0.08 -18.93
C THR A 64 19.38 -0.66 -17.64
N ALA A 65 20.21 -1.31 -16.82
CA ALA A 65 19.79 -1.82 -15.52
C ALA A 65 19.32 -0.69 -14.57
N VAL A 66 20.04 0.44 -14.56
CA VAL A 66 19.69 1.62 -13.75
C VAL A 66 18.34 2.19 -14.17
N ASP A 67 18.08 2.31 -15.47
CA ASP A 67 16.80 2.80 -16.00
C ASP A 67 15.63 1.89 -15.61
N ARG A 68 15.82 0.56 -15.70
CA ARG A 68 14.80 -0.42 -15.29
C ARG A 68 14.48 -0.34 -13.80
N VAL A 69 15.51 -0.23 -12.94
CA VAL A 69 15.32 -0.09 -11.49
C VAL A 69 14.64 1.24 -11.16
N HIS A 70 15.07 2.35 -11.78
CA HIS A 70 14.45 3.66 -11.60
C HIS A 70 12.96 3.64 -11.94
N ARG A 71 12.58 3.10 -13.11
CA ARG A 71 11.16 2.99 -13.49
C ARG A 71 10.39 2.07 -12.56
N PHE A 72 10.95 0.93 -12.18
CA PHE A 72 10.31 0.00 -11.25
C PHE A 72 10.00 0.66 -9.89
N PHE A 73 10.97 1.38 -9.31
CA PHE A 73 10.76 2.09 -8.06
C PHE A 73 9.83 3.29 -8.23
N GLY A 74 10.03 4.13 -9.26
CA GLY A 74 9.22 5.33 -9.51
C GLY A 74 7.76 5.01 -9.80
N GLU A 75 7.52 4.17 -10.80
CA GLU A 75 6.17 3.87 -11.32
C GLU A 75 5.45 2.79 -10.48
N GLY A 76 6.20 1.94 -9.77
CA GLY A 76 5.64 0.85 -8.97
C GLY A 76 5.55 1.14 -7.47
N VAL A 77 6.71 1.41 -6.84
CA VAL A 77 6.81 1.52 -5.37
C VAL A 77 6.41 2.91 -4.88
N LEU A 78 7.00 3.94 -5.48
CA LEU A 78 6.79 5.34 -5.08
C LEU A 78 5.45 5.89 -5.55
N ALA A 79 4.88 5.39 -6.65
CA ALA A 79 3.53 5.73 -7.10
C ALA A 79 2.43 5.45 -6.05
N ARG A 80 2.71 4.62 -5.05
CA ARG A 80 1.80 4.37 -3.91
C ARG A 80 1.57 5.59 -3.04
N PHE A 81 2.57 6.46 -2.92
CA PHE A 81 2.55 7.65 -2.05
C PHE A 81 1.46 8.64 -2.45
N PRO A 82 1.44 9.17 -3.69
CA PRO A 82 0.39 10.10 -4.09
C PRO A 82 -1.01 9.46 -4.10
N ALA A 83 -1.11 8.14 -4.33
CA ALA A 83 -2.39 7.45 -4.25
C ALA A 83 -2.92 7.33 -2.82
N VAL A 84 -2.05 7.07 -1.83
CA VAL A 84 -2.43 7.10 -0.41
C VAL A 84 -2.80 8.51 0.00
N GLU A 85 -1.98 9.51 -0.32
CA GLU A 85 -2.27 10.92 -0.03
C GLU A 85 -3.65 11.34 -0.53
N ALA A 86 -4.00 10.97 -1.76
CA ALA A 86 -5.31 11.25 -2.33
C ALA A 86 -6.46 10.46 -1.66
N ALA A 87 -6.19 9.25 -1.18
CA ALA A 87 -7.19 8.40 -0.55
C ALA A 87 -7.51 8.79 0.90
N LEU A 88 -6.53 9.31 1.65
CA LEU A 88 -6.68 9.58 3.09
C LEU A 88 -7.95 10.38 3.45
N PRO A 89 -8.30 11.50 2.76
CA PRO A 89 -9.50 12.27 3.10
C PRO A 89 -10.81 11.49 2.92
N THR A 90 -10.80 10.43 2.09
CA THR A 90 -11.96 9.62 1.76
C THR A 90 -12.14 8.41 2.68
N LEU A 91 -11.17 8.15 3.57
CA LEU A 91 -11.25 7.05 4.53
C LEU A 91 -12.10 7.45 5.74
N ALA A 92 -12.93 6.52 6.20
CA ALA A 92 -13.72 6.68 7.42
C ALA A 92 -12.85 6.48 8.68
N ASP A 93 -13.37 6.89 9.84
CA ASP A 93 -12.79 6.55 11.14
C ASP A 93 -12.68 5.03 11.30
N GLY A 94 -11.57 4.56 11.87
CA GLY A 94 -11.28 3.13 12.00
C GLY A 94 -11.00 2.41 10.67
N ALA A 95 -10.79 3.15 9.58
CA ALA A 95 -10.45 2.55 8.29
C ALA A 95 -9.15 1.75 8.34
N ARG A 96 -8.96 0.91 7.33
CA ARG A 96 -7.75 0.10 7.18
C ARG A 96 -7.12 0.25 5.80
N ILE A 97 -5.80 0.41 5.75
CA ILE A 97 -5.02 0.33 4.52
C ILE A 97 -4.28 -1.01 4.48
N THR A 98 -4.51 -1.79 3.42
CA THR A 98 -3.84 -3.07 3.20
C THR A 98 -2.93 -2.96 1.99
N PHE A 99 -1.62 -2.92 2.21
CA PHE A 99 -0.62 -2.97 1.15
C PHE A 99 -0.27 -4.43 0.84
N VAL A 100 -0.35 -4.84 -0.42
CA VAL A 100 0.09 -6.16 -0.86
C VAL A 100 1.37 -6.03 -1.68
N MET A 101 2.40 -6.76 -1.28
CA MET A 101 3.70 -6.78 -1.93
C MET A 101 3.65 -7.65 -3.19
N GLY A 102 4.11 -7.10 -4.32
CA GLY A 102 4.22 -7.86 -5.58
C GLY A 102 5.47 -8.73 -5.65
N VAL A 103 5.39 -9.80 -6.44
CA VAL A 103 6.56 -10.59 -6.86
C VAL A 103 7.45 -9.72 -7.74
N LEU A 104 8.76 -9.77 -7.50
CA LEU A 104 9.75 -9.06 -8.32
C LEU A 104 9.96 -9.81 -9.64
N PRO A 105 10.00 -9.10 -10.79
CA PRO A 105 10.55 -9.67 -12.01
C PRO A 105 12.00 -10.13 -11.75
N PRO A 106 12.42 -11.32 -12.21
CA PRO A 106 13.78 -11.82 -12.00
C PRO A 106 14.89 -10.85 -12.45
N GLU A 107 14.59 -9.98 -13.42
CA GLU A 107 15.51 -9.03 -14.03
C GLU A 107 15.85 -7.82 -13.13
N VAL A 108 15.08 -7.61 -12.07
CA VAL A 108 15.25 -6.53 -11.08
C VAL A 108 15.31 -7.10 -9.65
N TRP A 109 15.52 -8.40 -9.51
CA TRP A 109 15.46 -9.10 -8.24
C TRP A 109 16.85 -9.20 -7.58
N THR A 110 17.07 -8.41 -6.54
CA THR A 110 18.08 -8.70 -5.51
C THR A 110 17.41 -8.93 -4.15
N GLY A 111 18.12 -9.57 -3.22
CA GLY A 111 17.63 -9.74 -1.84
C GLY A 111 17.39 -8.39 -1.13
N ASP A 112 18.22 -7.40 -1.44
CA ASP A 112 18.12 -6.04 -0.89
C ASP A 112 16.86 -5.31 -1.40
N ASP A 113 16.42 -5.58 -2.63
CA ASP A 113 15.20 -4.97 -3.20
C ASP A 113 13.93 -5.37 -2.45
N VAL A 114 13.82 -6.62 -1.98
CA VAL A 114 12.67 -7.07 -1.19
C VAL A 114 12.60 -6.30 0.12
N THR A 115 13.73 -6.17 0.81
CA THR A 115 13.85 -5.46 2.09
C THR A 115 13.56 -3.97 1.92
N ALA A 116 14.14 -3.33 0.91
CA ALA A 116 13.96 -1.91 0.64
C ALA A 116 12.49 -1.56 0.35
N ARG A 117 11.81 -2.39 -0.46
CA ARG A 117 10.38 -2.18 -0.78
C ARG A 117 9.50 -2.30 0.45
N ALA A 118 9.72 -3.32 1.27
CA ALA A 118 8.97 -3.51 2.51
C ALA A 118 9.19 -2.33 3.46
N ALA A 119 10.42 -1.83 3.58
CA ALA A 119 10.75 -0.65 4.38
C ALA A 119 10.02 0.61 3.86
N LEU A 120 10.05 0.88 2.55
CA LEU A 120 9.35 2.02 1.96
C LEU A 120 7.83 1.98 2.18
N VAL A 121 7.21 0.81 2.01
CA VAL A 121 5.77 0.64 2.26
C VAL A 121 5.44 0.81 3.75
N ARG A 122 6.33 0.38 4.66
CA ARG A 122 6.17 0.64 6.11
C ARG A 122 6.27 2.13 6.44
N VAL A 123 7.22 2.85 5.83
CA VAL A 123 7.34 4.31 5.98
C VAL A 123 6.06 5.00 5.50
N LEU A 124 5.54 4.61 4.33
CA LEU A 124 4.27 5.11 3.82
C LEU A 124 3.10 4.81 4.77
N GLY A 125 3.03 3.60 5.31
CA GLY A 125 2.02 3.21 6.30
C GLY A 125 2.06 4.09 7.56
N ARG A 126 3.26 4.37 8.08
CA ARG A 126 3.42 5.27 9.24
C ARG A 126 3.00 6.71 8.91
N ALA A 127 3.37 7.21 7.73
CA ALA A 127 2.92 8.53 7.27
C ALA A 127 1.40 8.59 7.14
N ALA A 128 0.78 7.54 6.59
CA ALA A 128 -0.68 7.43 6.48
C ALA A 128 -1.36 7.48 7.85
N CYS A 129 -0.85 6.75 8.86
CA CYS A 129 -1.38 6.84 10.22
C CYS A 129 -1.22 8.22 10.87
N ALA A 130 -0.20 9.00 10.49
CA ALA A 130 0.02 10.34 11.03
C ALA A 130 -0.97 11.37 10.46
N ASP A 131 -1.30 11.24 9.16
CA ASP A 131 -2.15 12.18 8.44
C ASP A 131 -3.61 11.71 8.28
N GLY A 132 -3.87 10.44 8.61
CA GLY A 132 -5.15 9.76 8.39
C GLY A 132 -6.20 9.98 9.48
N PRO A 133 -7.39 9.40 9.31
CA PRO A 133 -8.46 9.50 10.28
C PRO A 133 -8.11 8.78 11.60
N PRO A 134 -8.83 9.08 12.70
CA PRO A 134 -8.70 8.36 13.96
C PRO A 134 -8.79 6.84 13.77
N GLU A 135 -7.99 6.11 14.54
CA GLU A 135 -7.99 4.64 14.55
C GLU A 135 -7.63 3.97 13.21
N LEU A 136 -7.04 4.72 12.26
CA LEU A 136 -6.51 4.16 11.02
C LEU A 136 -5.47 3.07 11.32
N SER A 137 -5.69 1.89 10.75
CA SER A 137 -4.76 0.75 10.82
C SER A 137 -4.13 0.46 9.47
N VAL A 138 -2.89 -0.03 9.48
CA VAL A 138 -2.16 -0.37 8.26
C VAL A 138 -1.61 -1.79 8.36
N SER A 139 -1.79 -2.58 7.30
CA SER A 139 -1.24 -3.93 7.19
C SER A 139 -0.40 -4.06 5.90
N VAL A 140 0.72 -4.77 5.99
CA VAL A 140 1.57 -5.07 4.83
C VAL A 140 1.64 -6.59 4.64
N LEU A 141 1.08 -7.06 3.53
CA LEU A 141 1.02 -8.47 3.19
C LEU A 141 2.12 -8.83 2.18
N ALA A 142 2.76 -9.98 2.39
CA ALA A 142 3.76 -10.51 1.47
C ALA A 142 3.14 -10.90 0.10
N SER A 143 4.00 -11.17 -0.87
CA SER A 143 3.57 -11.74 -2.15
C SER A 143 3.06 -13.17 -1.98
N GLY A 144 2.06 -13.56 -2.76
CA GLY A 144 1.52 -14.92 -2.77
C GLY A 144 0.36 -15.17 -1.81
N VAL A 145 0.00 -14.17 -0.99
CA VAL A 145 -1.21 -14.19 -0.17
C VAL A 145 -2.46 -14.26 -1.06
N SER A 146 -3.42 -15.10 -0.70
CA SER A 146 -4.64 -15.31 -1.48
C SER A 146 -5.59 -14.11 -1.43
N ALA A 147 -6.46 -13.98 -2.42
CA ALA A 147 -7.48 -12.93 -2.46
C ALA A 147 -8.39 -12.94 -1.22
N ARG A 148 -8.71 -14.12 -0.69
CA ARG A 148 -9.51 -14.27 0.53
C ARG A 148 -8.76 -13.75 1.76
N GLU A 149 -7.48 -14.10 1.91
CA GLU A 149 -6.67 -13.62 3.03
C GLU A 149 -6.47 -12.10 2.98
N ILE A 150 -6.31 -11.52 1.79
CA ILE A 150 -6.27 -10.06 1.58
C ILE A 150 -7.59 -9.43 2.04
N ALA A 151 -8.73 -9.97 1.61
CA ALA A 151 -10.05 -9.46 1.99
C ALA A 151 -10.30 -9.56 3.51
N LEU A 152 -9.97 -10.69 4.13
CA LEU A 152 -10.10 -10.87 5.59
C LEU A 152 -9.18 -9.92 6.35
N THR A 153 -7.96 -9.67 5.87
CA THR A 153 -7.06 -8.68 6.44
C THR A 153 -7.63 -7.27 6.31
N ALA A 154 -8.18 -6.89 5.16
CA ALA A 154 -8.82 -5.59 4.99
C ALA A 154 -10.04 -5.39 5.92
N LEU A 155 -10.67 -6.48 6.37
CA LEU A 155 -11.86 -6.49 7.21
C LEU A 155 -11.60 -6.54 8.73
N GLY A 156 -10.35 -6.58 9.21
CA GLY A 156 -10.13 -6.78 10.66
C GLY A 156 -10.11 -8.24 11.11
N ARG A 157 -10.12 -9.20 10.18
CA ARG A 157 -10.45 -10.61 10.47
C ARG A 157 -9.29 -11.57 10.21
N ASN A 158 -8.04 -11.06 10.15
CA ASN A 158 -6.85 -11.89 9.96
C ASN A 158 -5.67 -11.44 10.86
N PRO A 159 -5.78 -11.63 12.19
CA PRO A 159 -4.80 -11.13 13.14
C PRO A 159 -3.41 -11.79 13.02
N GLU A 160 -3.34 -13.02 12.49
CA GLU A 160 -2.08 -13.76 12.34
C GLU A 160 -1.16 -13.11 11.28
N LEU A 161 -1.73 -12.59 10.19
CA LEU A 161 -0.97 -11.88 9.16
C LEU A 161 -0.63 -10.44 9.57
N GLU A 162 -1.42 -9.81 10.45
CA GLU A 162 -1.12 -8.48 11.00
C GLU A 162 0.13 -8.52 11.88
N LEU A 163 0.28 -9.54 12.73
CA LEU A 163 1.44 -9.75 13.60
C LEU A 163 2.76 -9.95 12.84
N LEU A 164 2.72 -10.50 11.62
CA LEU A 164 3.91 -10.70 10.78
C LEU A 164 4.39 -9.42 10.09
N ALA A 165 3.52 -8.41 9.94
CA ALA A 165 3.88 -7.11 9.36
C ALA A 165 4.71 -6.24 10.35
N GLU A 166 4.44 -6.40 11.65
CA GLU A 166 5.20 -5.83 12.78
C GLU A 166 6.50 -6.61 13.05
N GLY A 167 7.47 -6.49 12.14
CA GLY A 167 8.83 -6.99 12.38
C GLY A 167 9.52 -6.25 13.55
N PRO A 168 10.54 -6.88 14.18
CA PRO A 168 11.08 -6.49 15.48
C PRO A 168 11.85 -5.16 15.44
N ASP A 169 11.61 -4.30 16.44
CA ASP A 169 12.43 -3.13 16.85
C ASP A 169 13.08 -2.33 15.72
N GLY A 170 12.27 -1.55 15.01
CA GLY A 170 12.74 -0.38 14.26
C GLY A 170 12.15 0.87 14.92
N GLY A 171 13.02 1.68 15.53
CA GLY A 171 12.72 2.81 16.44
C GLY A 171 11.52 3.72 16.07
N SER A 172 11.13 4.53 17.04
CA SER A 172 10.01 5.47 16.87
C SER A 172 10.26 6.34 15.63
N TYR A 173 9.22 6.66 14.86
CA TYR A 173 9.32 7.60 13.72
C TYR A 173 9.95 8.94 14.15
N ALA A 174 9.79 9.33 15.41
CA ALA A 174 10.46 10.49 15.97
C ALA A 174 11.99 10.36 15.88
N ASP A 175 12.54 9.17 16.17
CA ASP A 175 13.98 8.90 16.16
C ASP A 175 14.52 8.88 14.73
N TRP A 176 13.81 8.20 13.80
CA TRP A 176 14.21 8.17 12.39
C TRP A 176 14.06 9.54 11.70
N ARG A 177 13.02 10.31 12.03
CA ARG A 177 12.81 11.67 11.51
C ARG A 177 13.92 12.61 11.98
N VAL A 178 14.34 12.48 13.25
CA VAL A 178 15.47 13.25 13.81
C VAL A 178 16.77 12.89 13.09
N GLU A 179 17.02 11.61 12.81
CA GLU A 179 18.21 11.18 12.06
C GLU A 179 18.19 11.68 10.61
N LEU A 180 17.06 11.55 9.90
CA LEU A 180 16.92 11.98 8.50
C LEU A 180 17.07 13.50 8.33
N LEU A 181 16.44 14.30 9.20
CA LEU A 181 16.54 15.76 9.17
C LEU A 181 17.89 16.27 9.71
N GLY A 182 18.51 15.51 10.62
CA GLY A 182 19.86 15.78 11.12
C GLY A 182 20.93 15.67 10.02
N MET A 183 20.78 14.71 9.11
CA MET A 183 21.69 14.56 7.97
C MET A 183 21.60 15.73 6.97
N ILE A 184 20.39 16.25 6.72
CA ILE A 184 20.17 17.42 5.83
C ILE A 184 20.78 18.70 6.41
N SER A 185 20.85 18.81 7.74
CA SER A 185 21.39 19.99 8.43
C SER A 185 22.91 19.98 8.56
N ALA A 186 23.56 18.83 8.38
CA ALA A 186 25.02 18.68 8.48
C ALA A 186 25.77 18.98 7.17
N GLU A 187 25.04 19.13 6.05
CA GLU A 187 25.59 19.43 4.72
C GLU A 187 25.48 20.93 4.32
N MET A 188 25.15 21.83 5.25
CA MET A 188 25.19 23.29 5.06
C MET A 188 26.33 23.96 5.83
#